data_AF-A0A1B8FR69-F1
#
_entry.id   AF-A0A1B8FR69-F1
#
_cell.length_a   1.000
_cell.length_b   1.000
_cell.length_c   1.000
_cell.angle_alpha   90.00
_cell.angle_beta   90.00
_cell.angle_gamma   90.00
#
_symmetry.space_group_name_H-M   'P 1'
#
loop_
_entity.id
_entity.type
_entity.pdbx_description
1 polymer ?
#
loop_
_entity_poly.entity_id
_entity_poly.type
_entity_poly.pdbx_seq_one_letter_code
_entity_poly.pdbx_strand_id
1 'polypeptide(L)'
;MFLKNLKRKWSSKPSVPSTATPQLYLAFYARLKYPNTYHYALHISSPESASSPEIRTMKYHCKNIITVTEGTVSIPFVYEAVKIDPESDPRIVVRILLGDVSRIDLVDSLLEAVPVGQGSKEDFNCVSWVKDALLRLDQAGVVSRGDISDWESVERTALDYVNEKKQEGRFESGWEANMPISRLITIALLGLITVASIPCIMILHFGVGTFDLIESISQKSPHLLLGGPAVLRTVYSHLEPLDAQLTSLIPFFWPLVTGAMPELSLFGVYMGGQLLSCLALVLIEGERKGNAWGAIGFPTIWATSWVFIPFGFVQPVHDLVHVLFSSLGRTKGRADANAISVNAKRMVLLPVSLTLGYIIPSFVICLPSPEVVSYHSHQGLLIAWQFFAIWTAISQFILTRLVPDNIINRLLGAGETPQRKAATALRYTYNFVLVVTGLTHSLILIVVLRYPFLQSYSPATTSQLHPLLVFQPISPFSNEKLEAYERGILSLLQYDTYFAGASSLIWALYLYSCAKPDATFAGLVGKATIFTVLLGPCGAALAVMKERDETVFADAAESDIPKKQN
;
A
#
# COMPACT_ATOMS: atom_id res chain seq x y z
N MET A 1 29.45 4.55 40.45
CA MET A 1 28.43 3.52 40.78
C MET A 1 27.00 4.07 40.93
N PHE A 2 26.76 5.37 40.67
CA PHE A 2 25.44 6.03 40.81
C PHE A 2 24.53 6.00 39.54
N LEU A 3 25.06 5.65 38.37
CA LEU A 3 24.31 5.65 37.09
C LEU A 3 23.35 4.47 36.88
N LYS A 4 23.50 3.35 37.62
CA LYS A 4 22.64 2.16 37.44
C LYS A 4 21.30 2.25 38.17
N ASN A 5 21.17 3.12 39.18
CA ASN A 5 19.94 3.21 39.99
C ASN A 5 18.84 4.10 39.38
N LEU A 6 19.19 5.02 38.46
CA LEU A 6 18.21 5.82 37.71
C LEU A 6 17.51 5.02 36.60
N LYS A 7 18.26 4.16 35.87
CA LYS A 7 17.69 3.28 34.82
C LYS A 7 16.60 2.34 35.33
N ARG A 8 16.61 1.96 36.61
CA ARG A 8 15.62 1.04 37.20
C ARG A 8 14.31 1.73 37.61
N LYS A 9 14.31 3.03 37.88
CA LYS A 9 13.08 3.78 38.23
C LYS A 9 12.17 4.05 37.02
N TRP A 10 12.73 4.11 35.81
CA TRP A 10 12.02 4.50 34.58
C TRP A 10 11.83 3.34 33.59
N SER A 11 12.35 2.16 33.91
CA SER A 11 12.14 0.91 33.17
C SER A 11 11.63 -0.17 34.11
N SER A 12 10.33 -0.12 34.40
CA SER A 12 9.55 -1.29 34.79
C SER A 12 8.08 -1.00 34.52
N LYS A 13 7.45 -1.76 33.63
CA LYS A 13 5.98 -1.91 33.62
C LYS A 13 5.60 -2.60 34.93
N PRO A 14 4.78 -2.01 35.81
CA PRO A 14 4.10 -2.76 36.84
C PRO A 14 2.78 -3.27 36.26
N SER A 15 2.65 -4.59 36.22
CA SER A 15 1.39 -5.29 36.00
C SER A 15 0.61 -5.39 37.32
N VAL A 16 -0.28 -4.44 37.62
CA VAL A 16 -1.40 -4.57 38.58
C VAL A 16 -2.46 -3.52 38.17
N PRO A 17 -3.77 -3.83 38.18
CA PRO A 17 -4.81 -2.88 37.75
C PRO A 17 -4.99 -1.78 38.81
N SER A 18 -4.60 -0.55 38.49
CA SER A 18 -4.82 0.62 39.34
C SER A 18 -5.48 1.74 38.56
N THR A 19 -6.51 2.34 39.16
CA THR A 19 -7.13 3.63 38.81
C THR A 19 -6.25 4.53 37.94
N ALA A 20 -6.71 4.85 36.73
CA ALA A 20 -5.98 5.57 35.69
C ALA A 20 -5.59 7.01 36.12
N THR A 21 -4.38 7.20 36.64
CA THR A 21 -3.83 8.51 36.99
C THR A 21 -3.29 9.25 35.76
N PRO A 22 -3.63 10.53 35.53
CA PRO A 22 -3.05 11.33 34.45
C PRO A 22 -1.52 11.41 34.54
N GLN A 23 -0.85 11.50 33.40
CA GLN A 23 0.61 11.47 33.29
C GLN A 23 1.16 12.76 32.68
N LEU A 24 2.19 13.32 33.29
CA LEU A 24 2.93 14.50 32.84
C LEU A 24 4.11 14.09 31.96
N TYR A 25 4.24 14.74 30.80
CA TYR A 25 5.35 14.52 29.87
C TYR A 25 6.02 15.83 29.48
N LEU A 26 7.34 15.75 29.29
CA LEU A 26 8.10 16.72 28.50
C LEU A 26 8.09 16.29 27.04
N ALA A 27 7.60 17.15 26.14
CA ALA A 27 7.53 16.88 24.71
C ALA A 27 8.47 17.79 23.93
N PHE A 28 9.25 17.19 23.02
CA PHE A 28 10.12 17.91 22.10
C PHE A 28 9.55 17.91 20.70
N TYR A 29 9.49 19.09 20.10
CA TYR A 29 9.02 19.31 18.75
C TYR A 29 10.18 19.74 17.84
N ALA A 30 10.21 19.20 16.63
CA ALA A 30 11.19 19.54 15.62
C ALA A 30 11.06 21.00 15.17
N ARG A 31 12.18 21.70 15.04
CA ARG A 31 12.25 23.05 14.47
C ARG A 31 12.85 22.98 13.06
N LEU A 32 12.02 23.20 12.05
CA LEU A 32 12.43 23.12 10.63
C LEU A 32 13.64 24.01 10.30
N LYS A 33 13.69 25.22 10.87
CA LYS A 33 14.77 26.19 10.62
C LYS A 33 16.04 25.91 11.44
N TYR A 34 15.93 25.15 12.53
CA TYR A 34 17.01 24.91 13.48
C TYR A 34 17.01 23.44 13.94
N PRO A 35 17.43 22.50 13.07
CA PRO A 35 17.23 21.05 13.25
C PRO A 35 17.98 20.45 14.45
N ASN A 36 18.90 21.20 15.07
CA ASN A 36 19.62 20.79 16.27
C ASN A 36 19.04 21.40 17.56
N THR A 37 17.89 22.07 17.47
CA THR A 37 17.20 22.66 18.62
C THR A 37 15.75 22.21 18.63
N TYR A 38 15.16 22.09 19.82
CA TYR A 38 13.80 21.62 19.99
C TYR A 38 12.89 22.72 20.51
N HIS A 39 11.63 22.66 20.14
CA HIS A 39 10.58 23.41 20.81
C HIS A 39 10.02 22.58 21.97
N TYR A 40 9.96 23.16 23.17
CA TYR A 40 9.58 22.46 24.39
C TYR A 40 8.10 22.72 24.70
N ALA A 41 7.41 21.67 25.14
CA ALA A 41 6.03 21.73 25.62
C ALA A 41 5.82 20.72 26.74
N LEU A 42 4.83 20.96 27.59
CA LEU A 42 4.35 19.99 28.58
C LEU A 42 3.06 19.36 28.07
N HIS A 43 2.97 18.04 28.14
CA HIS A 43 1.74 17.32 27.84
C HIS A 43 1.20 16.68 29.11
N ILE A 44 -0.11 16.73 29.30
CA ILE A 44 -0.79 15.85 30.26
C ILE A 44 -1.75 14.95 29.50
N SER A 45 -1.55 13.64 29.65
CA SER A 45 -2.41 12.61 29.06
C SER A 45 -3.11 11.82 30.14
N SER A 46 -4.41 11.60 29.98
CA SER A 46 -5.15 10.64 30.81
C SER A 46 -5.01 9.22 30.22
N PRO A 47 -4.88 8.16 31.04
CA PRO A 47 -4.76 6.80 30.52
C PRO A 47 -6.00 6.34 29.76
N GLU A 48 -5.81 5.32 28.93
CA GLU A 48 -6.83 4.72 28.09
C GLU A 48 -7.93 4.07 28.96
N SER A 49 -9.19 4.45 28.72
CA SER A 49 -10.36 3.77 29.26
C SER A 49 -11.16 3.22 28.09
N ALA A 50 -11.62 1.99 28.21
CA ALA A 50 -12.18 1.16 27.15
C ALA A 50 -13.47 1.68 26.47
N SER A 51 -13.86 2.95 26.65
CA SER A 51 -15.19 3.43 26.29
C SER A 51 -15.32 4.87 25.78
N SER A 52 -14.26 5.56 25.33
CA SER A 52 -14.46 6.88 24.67
C SER A 52 -13.33 7.30 23.70
N PRO A 53 -13.66 7.77 22.47
CA PRO A 53 -12.72 8.23 21.45
C PRO A 53 -12.28 9.71 21.61
N GLU A 54 -12.50 10.35 22.76
CA GLU A 54 -12.12 11.76 22.95
C GLU A 54 -10.60 11.98 23.00
N ILE A 55 -10.15 13.11 22.46
CA ILE A 55 -8.76 13.58 22.57
C ILE A 55 -8.44 13.88 24.05
N ARG A 56 -7.54 13.10 24.64
CA ARG A 56 -7.23 13.13 26.09
C ARG A 56 -5.89 13.73 26.47
N THR A 57 -5.18 14.32 25.52
CA THR A 57 -3.90 14.99 25.80
C THR A 57 -4.06 16.50 25.70
N MET A 58 -3.77 17.19 26.81
CA MET A 58 -3.64 18.64 26.82
C MET A 58 -2.16 19.00 26.61
N LYS A 59 -1.89 19.88 25.67
CA LYS A 59 -0.57 20.47 25.41
C LYS A 59 -0.54 21.88 25.96
N TYR A 60 0.49 22.16 26.75
CA TYR A 60 0.80 23.48 27.28
C TYR A 60 2.15 23.92 26.77
N HIS A 61 2.20 25.10 26.15
CA HIS A 61 3.46 25.68 25.69
C HIS A 61 3.35 27.18 25.49
N CYS A 62 4.51 27.83 25.40
CA CYS A 62 4.63 29.19 24.89
C CYS A 62 5.14 29.19 23.47
N LYS A 63 4.58 30.04 22.61
CA LYS A 63 5.04 30.22 21.22
C LYS A 63 5.08 31.69 20.84
N ASN A 64 5.85 32.01 19.81
CA ASN A 64 5.83 33.31 19.18
C ASN A 64 4.71 33.38 18.15
N ILE A 65 3.91 34.44 18.19
CA ILE A 65 2.92 34.76 17.15
C ILE A 65 3.30 36.07 16.48
N ILE A 66 3.08 36.18 15.17
CA ILE A 66 3.28 37.44 14.46
C ILE A 66 2.00 38.26 14.61
N THR A 67 2.10 39.43 15.23
CA THR A 67 0.99 40.36 15.40
C THR A 67 1.29 41.65 14.66
N VAL A 68 0.35 42.12 13.84
CA VAL A 68 0.47 43.39 13.11
C VAL A 68 -0.58 44.34 13.67
N THR A 69 -0.14 45.38 14.37
CA THR A 69 -1.01 46.41 14.95
C THR A 69 -0.53 47.78 14.48
N GLU A 70 -1.42 48.58 13.90
CA GLU A 70 -1.12 49.96 13.43
C GLU A 70 0.14 50.08 12.55
N GLY A 71 0.37 49.09 11.67
CA GLY A 71 1.52 49.08 10.75
C GLY A 71 2.85 48.63 11.37
N THR A 72 2.89 48.30 12.66
CA THR A 72 4.07 47.75 13.34
C THR A 72 3.95 46.23 13.47
N VAL A 73 4.97 45.50 13.00
CA VAL A 73 5.07 44.05 13.17
C VAL A 73 5.74 43.75 14.51
N SER A 74 5.07 43.00 15.37
CA SER A 74 5.61 42.51 16.64
C SER A 74 5.54 40.98 16.68
N ILE A 75 6.42 40.35 17.44
CA ILE A 75 6.47 38.89 17.61
C ILE A 75 6.38 38.58 19.12
N PRO A 76 5.23 38.81 19.77
CA PRO A 76 5.07 38.50 21.18
C PRO A 76 5.05 36.99 21.43
N PHE A 77 5.51 36.61 22.63
CA PHE A 77 5.27 35.29 23.18
C PHE A 77 3.84 35.19 23.72
N VAL A 78 3.19 34.05 23.47
CA VAL A 78 1.85 33.74 23.94
C VAL A 78 1.81 32.33 24.52
N TYR A 79 1.16 32.19 25.67
CA TYR A 79 0.81 30.92 26.28
C TYR A 79 -0.40 30.30 25.56
N GLU A 80 -0.33 29.00 25.30
CA GLU A 80 -1.40 28.24 24.67
C GLU A 80 -1.59 26.90 25.39
N ALA A 81 -2.84 26.59 25.72
CA ALA A 81 -3.30 25.30 26.23
C ALA A 81 -4.32 24.71 25.23
N VAL A 82 -3.96 23.62 24.56
CA VAL A 82 -4.77 23.02 23.49
C VAL A 82 -4.83 21.50 23.59
N LYS A 83 -6.00 20.93 23.30
CA LYS A 83 -6.16 19.48 23.16
C LYS A 83 -5.50 19.02 21.87
N ILE A 84 -4.65 18.01 21.95
CA ILE A 84 -3.95 17.42 20.80
C ILE A 84 -4.02 15.90 20.83
N ASP A 85 -3.96 15.28 19.66
CA ASP A 85 -3.65 13.86 19.54
C ASP A 85 -2.15 13.70 19.22
N PRO A 86 -1.31 13.23 20.17
CA PRO A 86 0.12 13.10 19.98
C PRO A 86 0.54 12.15 18.86
N GLU A 87 -0.31 11.17 18.51
CA GLU A 87 -0.02 10.23 17.42
C GLU A 87 -0.25 10.87 16.04
N SER A 88 -0.94 12.01 15.99
CA SER A 88 -1.27 12.73 14.77
C SER A 88 -0.36 13.92 14.45
N ASP A 89 0.47 14.41 15.39
CA ASP A 89 1.37 15.55 15.16
C ASP A 89 2.77 15.06 14.73
N PRO A 90 3.12 15.15 13.42
CA PRO A 90 4.39 14.63 12.90
C PRO A 90 5.61 15.43 13.35
N ARG A 91 5.42 16.56 14.05
CA ARG A 91 6.54 17.37 14.56
C ARG A 91 7.02 16.90 15.91
N ILE A 92 6.30 16.04 16.62
CA ILE A 92 6.74 15.50 17.91
C ILE A 92 7.90 14.53 17.66
N VAL A 93 9.06 14.83 18.24
CA VAL A 93 10.27 14.01 18.16
C VAL A 93 10.23 12.93 19.24
N VAL A 94 9.96 13.33 20.49
CA VAL A 94 9.82 12.44 21.64
C VAL A 94 8.84 13.01 22.65
N ARG A 95 8.30 12.12 23.49
CA ARG A 95 7.59 12.44 24.73
C ARG A 95 8.24 11.67 25.87
N ILE A 96 8.66 12.37 26.91
CA ILE A 96 9.39 11.81 28.04
C ILE A 96 8.50 11.90 29.26
N LEU A 97 8.12 10.75 29.81
CA LEU A 97 7.25 10.66 30.99
C LEU A 97 7.99 11.20 32.21
N LEU A 98 7.54 12.31 32.79
CA LEU A 98 8.12 12.88 33.99
C LEU A 98 7.51 12.30 35.27
N GLY A 99 6.22 11.97 35.24
CA GLY A 99 5.53 11.42 36.41
C GLY A 99 4.01 11.35 36.30
N ASP A 100 3.39 10.80 37.34
CA ASP A 100 1.94 10.69 37.50
C ASP A 100 1.40 11.90 38.30
N VAL A 101 0.29 12.48 37.84
CA VAL A 101 -0.33 13.70 38.37
C VAL A 101 -1.49 13.35 39.29
N SER A 102 -1.45 13.81 40.54
CA SER A 102 -2.54 13.58 41.52
C SER A 102 -3.54 14.72 41.60
N ARG A 103 -3.12 15.95 41.30
CA ARG A 103 -3.95 17.16 41.40
C ARG A 103 -4.10 17.84 40.04
N ILE A 104 -4.81 17.15 39.15
CA ILE A 104 -5.03 17.59 37.76
C ILE A 104 -5.81 18.91 37.68
N ASP A 105 -6.69 19.15 38.64
CA ASP A 105 -7.51 20.35 38.82
C ASP A 105 -6.67 21.63 39.01
N LEU A 106 -5.46 21.50 39.53
CA LEU A 106 -4.56 22.63 39.76
C LEU A 106 -3.67 22.96 38.55
N VAL A 107 -3.53 22.05 37.58
CA VAL A 107 -2.54 22.18 36.51
C VAL A 107 -2.80 23.44 35.67
N ASP A 108 -4.02 23.60 35.16
CA ASP A 108 -4.34 24.67 34.22
C ASP A 108 -4.03 26.04 34.83
N SER A 109 -4.48 26.27 36.07
CA SER A 109 -4.25 27.53 36.79
C SER A 109 -2.78 27.77 37.12
N LEU A 110 -2.02 26.73 37.48
CA LEU A 110 -0.59 26.86 37.78
C LEU A 110 0.25 27.16 36.54
N LEU A 111 -0.08 26.54 35.41
CA LEU A 111 0.63 26.73 34.14
C LEU A 111 0.29 28.07 33.48
N GLU A 112 -0.98 28.49 33.54
CA GLU A 112 -1.41 29.81 33.06
C GLU A 112 -0.80 30.96 33.86
N ALA A 113 -0.56 30.75 35.17
CA ALA A 113 0.07 31.76 36.03
C ALA A 113 1.58 31.96 35.80
N VAL A 114 2.21 31.20 34.91
CA VAL A 114 3.63 31.40 34.55
C VAL A 114 3.73 32.63 33.64
N PRO A 115 4.51 33.67 33.99
CA PRO A 115 4.60 34.90 33.20
C PRO A 115 5.09 34.67 31.76
N VAL A 116 4.46 35.35 30.80
CA VAL A 116 4.79 35.31 29.36
C VAL A 116 4.82 36.72 28.80
N GLY A 117 5.92 37.12 28.14
CA GLY A 117 6.03 38.44 27.49
C GLY A 117 6.44 39.57 28.45
N GLN A 118 5.71 40.69 28.46
CA GLN A 118 6.04 41.83 29.36
C GLN A 118 5.89 41.41 30.83
N GLY A 119 7.02 41.24 31.52
CA GLY A 119 7.10 40.68 32.88
C GLY A 119 7.91 39.39 32.99
N SER A 120 8.36 38.81 31.88
CA SER A 120 9.34 37.71 31.86
C SER A 120 10.79 38.21 31.90
N LYS A 121 11.73 37.30 32.17
CA LYS A 121 13.19 37.55 32.11
C LYS A 121 13.60 37.97 30.69
N GLU A 122 14.70 38.73 30.56
CA GLU A 122 15.21 39.20 29.25
C GLU A 122 15.48 38.06 28.23
N ASP A 123 15.83 36.86 28.71
CA ASP A 123 16.12 35.68 27.87
C ASP A 123 14.93 34.71 27.72
N PHE A 124 13.69 35.19 27.87
CA PHE A 124 12.51 34.32 27.85
C PHE A 124 12.34 33.54 26.54
N ASN A 125 12.12 32.24 26.67
CA ASN A 125 11.80 31.33 25.58
C ASN A 125 11.00 30.11 26.08
N CYS A 126 10.70 29.16 25.19
CA CYS A 126 9.92 27.98 25.57
C CYS A 126 10.61 27.10 26.63
N VAL A 127 11.94 27.07 26.68
CA VAL A 127 12.72 26.28 27.64
C VAL A 127 12.63 26.93 29.02
N SER A 128 12.86 28.24 29.12
CA SER A 128 12.74 28.97 30.38
C SER A 128 11.31 28.91 30.93
N TRP A 129 10.30 28.94 30.05
CA TRP A 129 8.91 28.77 30.46
C TRP A 129 8.64 27.39 31.05
N VAL A 130 9.11 26.31 30.41
CA VAL A 130 8.95 24.94 30.94
C VAL A 130 9.67 24.78 32.28
N LYS A 131 10.86 25.37 32.44
CA LYS A 131 11.59 25.38 33.71
C LYS A 131 10.74 26.01 34.84
N ASP A 132 10.23 27.22 34.61
CA ASP A 132 9.44 27.95 35.60
C ASP A 132 8.08 27.24 35.86
N ALA A 133 7.50 26.61 34.83
CA ALA A 133 6.28 25.81 34.93
C ALA A 133 6.47 24.55 35.81
N LEU A 134 7.54 23.77 35.57
CA LEU A 134 7.82 22.58 36.37
C LEU A 134 8.14 22.95 37.83
N LEU A 135 8.86 24.04 38.07
CA LEU A 135 9.12 24.54 39.42
C LEU A 135 7.81 24.83 40.17
N ARG A 136 6.84 25.47 39.52
CA ARG A 136 5.52 25.73 40.14
C ARG A 136 4.74 24.46 40.41
N LEU A 137 4.74 23.50 39.48
CA LEU A 137 4.08 22.21 39.67
C LEU A 137 4.70 21.41 40.83
N ASP A 138 6.03 21.48 40.98
CA ASP A 138 6.79 20.84 42.06
C ASP A 138 6.48 21.48 43.41
N GLN A 139 6.59 22.80 43.53
CA GLN A 139 6.25 23.56 44.74
C GLN A 139 4.80 23.37 45.18
N ALA A 140 3.89 23.26 44.20
CA ALA A 140 2.49 22.99 44.47
C ALA A 140 2.25 21.52 44.83
N GLY A 141 3.19 20.60 44.61
CA GLY A 141 3.10 19.16 44.92
C GLY A 141 2.15 18.38 44.02
N VAL A 142 2.05 18.75 42.74
CA VAL A 142 1.05 18.22 41.78
C VAL A 142 1.41 16.80 41.30
N VAL A 143 2.69 16.45 41.29
CA VAL A 143 3.20 15.13 40.86
C VAL A 143 3.24 14.18 42.06
N SER A 144 2.58 13.03 41.92
CA SER A 144 2.50 11.97 42.94
C SER A 144 3.59 10.92 42.82
N ARG A 145 4.09 10.69 41.60
CA ARG A 145 5.15 9.73 41.31
C ARG A 145 6.01 10.30 40.20
N GLY A 146 7.30 10.47 40.45
CA GLY A 146 8.21 11.15 39.52
C GLY A 146 9.10 12.11 40.30
N ASP A 147 10.04 12.74 39.61
CA ASP A 147 10.88 13.79 40.18
C ASP A 147 11.10 14.86 39.10
N ILE A 148 10.58 16.06 39.37
CA ILE A 148 10.67 17.23 38.49
C ILE A 148 11.40 18.39 39.17
N SER A 149 11.98 18.15 40.36
CA SER A 149 12.58 19.19 41.21
C SER A 149 13.89 19.76 40.65
N ASP A 150 14.64 18.95 39.89
CA ASP A 150 15.91 19.31 39.27
C ASP A 150 15.74 19.46 37.75
N TRP A 151 15.49 20.70 37.31
CA TRP A 151 15.34 21.03 35.89
C TRP A 151 16.58 20.64 35.09
N GLU A 152 17.78 20.94 35.59
CA GLU A 152 19.02 20.67 34.88
C GLU A 152 19.23 19.17 34.64
N SER A 153 18.82 18.32 35.59
CA SER A 153 18.83 16.86 35.43
C SER A 153 17.76 16.36 34.46
N VAL A 154 16.53 16.90 34.55
CA VAL A 154 15.43 16.55 33.63
C VAL A 154 15.79 16.88 32.19
N GLU A 155 16.25 18.11 31.95
CA GLU A 155 16.62 18.59 30.62
C GLU A 155 17.79 17.80 30.04
N ARG A 156 18.85 17.59 30.83
CA ARG A 156 20.02 16.82 30.38
C ARG A 156 19.63 15.39 30.01
N THR A 157 18.87 14.71 30.87
CA THR A 157 18.42 13.33 30.61
C THR A 157 17.55 13.27 29.35
N ALA A 158 16.69 14.26 29.15
CA ALA A 158 15.82 14.35 27.99
C ALA A 158 16.61 14.55 26.69
N LEU A 159 17.56 15.48 26.69
CA LEU A 159 18.44 15.75 25.56
C LEU A 159 19.37 14.57 25.26
N ASP A 160 19.94 13.94 26.29
CA ASP A 160 20.78 12.75 26.14
C ASP A 160 20.00 11.60 25.49
N TYR A 161 18.76 11.35 25.93
CA TYR A 161 17.88 10.35 25.33
C TYR A 161 17.64 10.66 23.85
N VAL A 162 17.31 11.91 23.51
CA VAL A 162 17.04 12.30 22.12
C VAL A 162 18.28 12.19 21.27
N ASN A 163 19.45 12.59 21.78
CA ASN A 163 20.72 12.49 21.08
C ASN A 163 21.13 11.03 20.87
N GLU A 164 20.94 10.16 21.88
CA GLU A 164 21.12 8.71 21.75
C GLU A 164 20.21 8.16 20.64
N LYS A 165 18.92 8.52 20.65
CA LYS A 165 17.97 8.11 19.60
C LYS A 165 18.28 8.67 18.22
N LYS A 166 18.85 9.88 18.14
CA LYS A 166 19.32 10.48 16.90
C LYS A 166 20.55 9.74 16.36
N GLN A 167 21.52 9.42 17.21
CA GLN A 167 22.70 8.61 16.84
C GLN A 167 22.33 7.20 16.42
N GLU A 168 21.31 6.63 17.05
CA GLU A 168 20.75 5.35 16.61
C GLU A 168 20.17 5.48 15.20
N GLY A 169 19.75 6.65 14.74
CA GLY A 169 19.12 6.87 13.43
C GLY A 169 17.59 6.93 13.50
N ARG A 170 16.98 6.88 14.70
CA ARG A 170 15.52 6.79 14.91
C ARG A 170 14.69 7.86 14.20
N PHE A 171 15.29 9.00 13.92
CA PHE A 171 14.65 10.14 13.29
C PHE A 171 15.06 10.31 11.82
N GLU A 172 15.86 9.40 11.27
CA GLU A 172 16.19 9.31 9.84
C GLU A 172 15.13 8.49 9.11
N SER A 173 14.87 8.82 7.85
CA SER A 173 14.00 8.04 6.97
C SER A 173 14.61 6.65 6.75
N GLY A 174 14.12 5.63 7.44
CA GLY A 174 14.48 4.23 7.21
C GLY A 174 15.16 3.50 8.37
N TRP A 175 15.30 4.09 9.56
CA TRP A 175 15.86 3.37 10.69
C TRP A 175 14.91 2.32 11.26
N GLU A 176 15.39 1.07 11.30
CA GLU A 176 14.82 0.00 12.11
C GLU A 176 15.95 -0.74 12.82
N ALA A 177 16.08 -0.53 14.13
CA ALA A 177 17.13 -1.11 14.98
C ALA A 177 17.23 -2.65 15.01
N ASN A 178 16.38 -3.38 14.26
CA ASN A 178 16.39 -4.83 14.08
C ASN A 178 15.35 -5.18 13.00
N MET A 179 15.69 -5.05 11.71
CA MET A 179 14.79 -5.50 10.63
C MET A 179 14.60 -7.02 10.72
N PRO A 180 13.36 -7.54 10.72
CA PRO A 180 13.13 -8.99 10.73
C PRO A 180 13.81 -9.66 9.54
N ILE A 181 14.46 -10.82 9.75
CA ILE A 181 15.14 -11.58 8.69
C ILE A 181 14.18 -11.88 7.53
N SER A 182 12.92 -12.22 7.83
CA SER A 182 11.89 -12.46 6.81
C SER A 182 11.66 -11.26 5.90
N ARG A 183 11.71 -10.04 6.46
CA ARG A 183 11.57 -8.80 5.69
C ARG A 183 12.81 -8.55 4.82
N LEU A 184 14.01 -8.76 5.36
CA LEU A 184 15.26 -8.62 4.59
C LEU A 184 15.31 -9.60 3.41
N ILE A 185 14.96 -10.86 3.65
CA ILE A 185 14.86 -11.88 2.58
C ILE A 185 13.85 -11.46 1.53
N THR A 186 12.68 -10.97 1.96
CA THR A 186 11.62 -10.52 1.03
C THR A 186 12.11 -9.34 0.18
N ILE A 187 12.76 -8.34 0.77
CA ILE A 187 13.37 -7.21 0.05
C ILE A 187 14.39 -7.70 -0.98
N ALA A 188 15.29 -8.61 -0.58
CA ALA A 188 16.29 -9.17 -1.47
C ALA A 188 15.66 -9.94 -2.64
N LEU A 189 14.66 -10.78 -2.39
CA LEU A 189 13.95 -11.54 -3.42
C LEU A 189 13.20 -10.62 -4.39
N LEU A 190 12.43 -9.64 -3.88
CA LEU A 190 11.70 -8.69 -4.73
C LEU A 190 12.66 -7.82 -5.54
N GLY A 191 13.79 -7.39 -4.96
CA GLY A 191 14.86 -6.68 -5.67
C GLY A 191 15.48 -7.52 -6.80
N LEU A 192 15.78 -8.80 -6.53
CA LEU A 192 16.31 -9.73 -7.54
C LEU A 192 15.31 -9.96 -8.67
N ILE A 193 14.03 -10.18 -8.36
CA ILE A 193 12.94 -10.34 -9.33
C ILE A 193 12.82 -9.09 -10.21
N THR A 194 12.85 -7.90 -9.59
CA THR A 194 12.81 -6.61 -10.32
C THR A 194 13.97 -6.51 -11.31
N VAL A 195 15.20 -6.77 -10.86
CA VAL A 195 16.40 -6.69 -11.71
C VAL A 195 16.37 -7.76 -12.80
N ALA A 196 15.94 -8.99 -12.48
CA ALA A 196 15.88 -10.10 -13.42
C ALA A 196 14.77 -9.95 -14.49
N SER A 197 13.74 -9.17 -14.22
CA SER A 197 12.68 -8.89 -15.20
C SER A 197 13.20 -8.10 -16.42
N ILE A 198 14.17 -7.20 -16.22
CA ILE A 198 14.75 -6.37 -17.29
C ILE A 198 15.39 -7.22 -18.40
N PRO A 199 16.34 -8.15 -18.12
CA PRO A 199 16.93 -8.96 -19.17
C PRO A 199 15.91 -9.88 -19.86
N CYS A 200 14.94 -10.43 -19.12
CA CYS A 200 13.97 -11.38 -19.67
C CYS A 200 12.89 -10.71 -20.53
N ILE A 201 12.44 -9.52 -20.15
CA ILE A 201 11.34 -8.82 -20.84
C ILE A 201 11.88 -7.86 -21.89
N MET A 202 12.90 -7.06 -21.56
CA MET A 202 13.41 -6.03 -22.46
C MET A 202 14.60 -6.53 -23.30
N ILE A 203 15.72 -6.89 -22.65
CA ILE A 203 16.98 -7.18 -23.37
C ILE A 203 16.81 -8.38 -24.31
N LEU A 204 16.16 -9.45 -23.86
CA LEU A 204 15.87 -10.62 -24.68
C LEU A 204 15.11 -10.23 -25.95
N HIS A 205 14.03 -9.45 -25.85
CA HIS A 205 13.15 -9.15 -26.99
C HIS A 205 13.76 -8.14 -27.97
N PHE A 206 14.67 -7.27 -27.52
CA PHE A 206 15.59 -6.56 -28.41
C PHE A 206 16.58 -7.54 -29.07
N GLY A 207 17.18 -8.44 -28.28
CA GLY A 207 18.17 -9.42 -28.75
C GLY A 207 17.63 -10.34 -29.84
N VAL A 208 16.42 -10.88 -29.68
CA VAL A 208 15.79 -11.79 -30.65
C VAL A 208 15.06 -11.05 -31.79
N GLY A 209 15.02 -9.70 -31.76
CA GLY A 209 14.47 -8.88 -32.84
C GLY A 209 12.94 -8.70 -32.83
N THR A 210 12.26 -8.93 -31.70
CA THR A 210 10.79 -8.81 -31.61
C THR A 210 10.32 -7.40 -31.95
N PHE A 211 10.96 -6.38 -31.35
CA PHE A 211 10.58 -4.98 -31.58
C PHE A 211 10.89 -4.53 -33.01
N ASP A 212 12.01 -4.97 -33.59
CA ASP A 212 12.37 -4.69 -34.98
C ASP A 212 11.31 -5.23 -35.96
N LEU A 213 10.83 -6.46 -35.70
CA LEU A 213 9.79 -7.08 -36.52
C LEU A 213 8.44 -6.37 -36.38
N ILE A 214 8.06 -5.92 -35.17
CA ILE A 214 6.85 -5.10 -34.95
C ILE A 214 6.97 -3.77 -35.70
N GLU A 215 8.11 -3.10 -35.62
CA GLU A 215 8.35 -1.83 -36.31
C GLU A 215 8.28 -2.00 -37.83
N SER A 216 8.72 -3.15 -38.37
CA SER A 216 8.67 -3.43 -39.81
C SER A 216 7.24 -3.43 -40.39
N ILE A 217 6.21 -3.66 -39.57
CA ILE A 217 4.80 -3.59 -39.97
C ILE A 217 4.43 -2.13 -40.33
N SER A 218 4.92 -1.19 -39.54
CA SER A 218 4.75 0.25 -39.77
C SER A 218 5.57 0.78 -40.95
N GLN A 219 6.50 -0.02 -41.50
CA GLN A 219 7.38 0.39 -42.61
C GLN A 219 6.92 -0.17 -43.97
N LYS A 220 6.19 -1.29 -44.01
CA LYS A 220 5.73 -1.93 -45.25
C LYS A 220 4.31 -1.49 -45.62
N SER A 221 4.14 -0.87 -46.79
CA SER A 221 2.81 -0.53 -47.34
C SER A 221 2.25 -1.66 -48.21
N PRO A 222 0.99 -2.08 -48.03
CA PRO A 222 0.05 -1.64 -46.98
C PRO A 222 0.42 -2.20 -45.59
N HIS A 223 0.26 -1.37 -44.55
CA HIS A 223 0.54 -1.71 -43.15
C HIS A 223 -0.48 -2.72 -42.61
N LEU A 224 -0.42 -3.95 -43.09
CA LEU A 224 -1.40 -4.98 -42.74
C LEU A 224 -1.11 -5.57 -41.36
N LEU A 225 -2.16 -5.70 -40.55
CA LEU A 225 -2.14 -6.40 -39.28
C LEU A 225 -2.23 -7.92 -39.51
N LEU A 226 -1.66 -8.69 -38.59
CA LEU A 226 -1.70 -10.15 -38.66
C LEU A 226 -3.13 -10.70 -38.67
N GLY A 227 -3.34 -11.76 -39.46
CA GLY A 227 -4.58 -12.53 -39.44
C GLY A 227 -5.72 -11.96 -40.30
N GLY A 228 -5.50 -10.89 -41.06
CA GLY A 228 -6.54 -10.37 -41.96
C GLY A 228 -6.12 -9.16 -42.82
N PRO A 229 -7.06 -8.61 -43.61
CA PRO A 229 -6.82 -7.44 -44.47
C PRO A 229 -6.84 -6.10 -43.72
N ALA A 230 -6.78 -6.11 -42.38
CA ALA A 230 -6.91 -4.91 -41.57
C ALA A 230 -5.67 -4.01 -41.72
N VAL A 231 -5.87 -2.75 -42.07
CA VAL A 231 -4.79 -1.75 -42.17
C VAL A 231 -4.59 -1.09 -40.81
N LEU A 232 -3.34 -1.00 -40.36
CA LEU A 232 -2.95 -0.32 -39.13
C LEU A 232 -3.36 1.15 -39.18
N ARG A 233 -4.11 1.57 -38.16
CA ARG A 233 -4.49 2.97 -37.94
C ARG A 233 -3.38 3.67 -37.17
N THR A 234 -2.99 4.85 -37.66
CA THR A 234 -1.88 5.66 -37.11
C THR A 234 -2.32 6.96 -36.43
N VAL A 235 -3.60 7.34 -36.54
CA VAL A 235 -4.12 8.61 -36.00
C VAL A 235 -5.34 8.34 -35.11
N TYR A 236 -5.25 8.65 -33.81
CA TYR A 236 -6.32 8.44 -32.82
C TYR A 236 -6.78 9.76 -32.20
N SER A 237 -5.86 10.55 -31.66
CA SER A 237 -6.15 11.79 -30.92
C SER A 237 -5.67 13.06 -31.62
N HIS A 238 -4.96 12.94 -32.74
CA HIS A 238 -4.26 14.05 -33.42
C HIS A 238 -3.15 14.70 -32.57
N LEU A 239 -2.64 13.96 -31.58
CA LEU A 239 -1.49 14.36 -30.77
C LEU A 239 -0.35 13.42 -31.13
N GLU A 240 0.56 13.88 -31.98
CA GLU A 240 1.58 13.03 -32.62
C GLU A 240 2.36 12.13 -31.65
N PRO A 241 2.87 12.60 -30.49
CA PRO A 241 3.58 11.71 -29.56
C PRO A 241 2.69 10.63 -28.94
N LEU A 242 1.42 10.96 -28.68
CA LEU A 242 0.45 10.02 -28.12
C LEU A 242 0.03 9.00 -29.19
N ASP A 243 -0.26 9.46 -30.41
CA ASP A 243 -0.63 8.62 -31.54
C ASP A 243 0.50 7.66 -31.93
N ALA A 244 1.76 8.09 -31.90
CA ALA A 244 2.91 7.22 -32.13
C ALA A 244 2.99 6.09 -31.10
N GLN A 245 2.81 6.40 -29.81
CA GLN A 245 2.82 5.39 -28.75
C GLN A 245 1.62 4.44 -28.84
N LEU A 246 0.42 4.95 -29.12
CA LEU A 246 -0.78 4.10 -29.23
C LEU A 246 -0.71 3.19 -30.46
N THR A 247 -0.16 3.69 -31.57
CA THR A 247 0.02 2.93 -32.80
C THR A 247 0.94 1.72 -32.58
N SER A 248 2.00 1.84 -31.78
CA SER A 248 2.92 0.72 -31.52
C SER A 248 2.28 -0.42 -30.71
N LEU A 249 1.24 -0.12 -29.92
CA LEU A 249 0.51 -1.13 -29.13
C LEU A 249 -0.44 -1.98 -29.98
N ILE A 250 -0.88 -1.50 -31.15
CA ILE A 250 -1.86 -2.23 -31.97
C ILE A 250 -1.28 -3.53 -32.52
N PRO A 251 -0.15 -3.55 -33.26
CA PRO A 251 0.38 -4.81 -33.77
C PRO A 251 0.77 -5.79 -32.65
N PHE A 252 1.07 -5.27 -31.46
CA PHE A 252 1.36 -6.06 -30.27
C PHE A 252 0.13 -6.80 -29.72
N PHE A 253 -0.98 -6.10 -29.49
CA PHE A 253 -2.18 -6.71 -28.90
C PHE A 253 -3.18 -7.28 -29.92
N TRP A 254 -3.09 -6.88 -31.19
CA TRP A 254 -3.97 -7.35 -32.25
C TRP A 254 -4.02 -8.88 -32.39
N PRO A 255 -2.89 -9.61 -32.51
CA PRO A 255 -2.94 -11.06 -32.65
C PRO A 255 -3.47 -11.76 -31.39
N LEU A 256 -3.34 -11.13 -30.22
CA LEU A 256 -3.88 -11.63 -28.96
C LEU A 256 -5.41 -11.59 -28.94
N VAL A 257 -6.03 -10.53 -29.45
CA VAL A 257 -7.50 -10.35 -29.38
C VAL A 257 -8.27 -10.90 -30.56
N THR A 258 -7.61 -11.10 -31.70
CA THR A 258 -8.24 -11.60 -32.94
C THR A 258 -8.24 -13.12 -33.07
N GLY A 259 -7.44 -13.83 -32.26
CA GLY A 259 -7.27 -15.28 -32.42
C GLY A 259 -6.38 -15.66 -33.60
N ALA A 260 -5.70 -14.69 -34.23
CA ALA A 260 -4.74 -14.95 -35.31
C ALA A 260 -3.62 -15.92 -34.87
N MET A 261 -3.36 -15.98 -33.56
CA MET A 261 -2.47 -16.92 -32.92
C MET A 261 -3.14 -17.59 -31.72
N PRO A 262 -3.63 -18.84 -31.87
CA PRO A 262 -4.35 -19.52 -30.82
C PRO A 262 -3.58 -19.66 -29.49
N GLU A 263 -2.28 -19.93 -29.55
CA GLU A 263 -1.41 -20.02 -28.36
C GLU A 263 -1.34 -18.68 -27.59
N LEU A 264 -1.22 -17.57 -28.32
CA LEU A 264 -1.13 -16.24 -27.73
C LEU A 264 -2.47 -15.78 -27.17
N SER A 265 -3.56 -16.03 -27.88
CA SER A 265 -4.90 -15.72 -27.37
C SER A 265 -5.24 -16.55 -26.14
N LEU A 266 -4.88 -17.85 -26.12
CA LEU A 266 -5.08 -18.71 -24.97
C LEU A 266 -4.27 -18.21 -23.75
N PHE A 267 -3.00 -17.85 -23.97
CA PHE A 267 -2.19 -17.23 -22.92
C PHE A 267 -2.76 -15.86 -22.50
N GLY A 268 -3.30 -15.08 -23.43
CA GLY A 268 -3.95 -13.80 -23.16
C GLY A 268 -5.15 -13.92 -22.22
N VAL A 269 -5.97 -14.97 -22.38
CA VAL A 269 -7.09 -15.26 -21.46
C VAL A 269 -6.58 -15.62 -20.05
N TYR A 270 -5.53 -16.44 -19.96
CA TYR A 270 -4.84 -16.72 -18.69
C TYR A 270 -4.34 -15.44 -18.03
N MET A 271 -3.57 -14.64 -18.78
CA MET A 271 -2.98 -13.39 -18.33
C MET A 271 -4.06 -12.40 -17.87
N GLY A 272 -5.16 -12.26 -18.59
CA GLY A 272 -6.25 -11.35 -18.20
C GLY A 272 -6.81 -11.66 -16.81
N GLY A 273 -6.98 -12.95 -16.49
CA GLY A 273 -7.37 -13.39 -15.15
C GLY A 273 -6.36 -13.02 -14.06
N GLN A 274 -5.07 -13.19 -14.35
CA GLN A 274 -3.96 -12.87 -13.43
C GLN A 274 -3.80 -11.36 -13.24
N LEU A 275 -3.91 -10.59 -14.33
CA LEU A 275 -3.86 -9.13 -14.34
C LEU A 275 -5.00 -8.52 -13.52
N LEU A 276 -6.21 -9.08 -13.60
CA LEU A 276 -7.34 -8.66 -12.76
C LEU A 276 -7.05 -8.84 -11.27
N SER A 277 -6.41 -9.95 -10.88
CA SER A 277 -6.02 -10.18 -9.49
C SER A 277 -5.00 -9.16 -8.99
N CYS A 278 -3.95 -8.86 -9.77
CA CYS A 278 -2.99 -7.82 -9.41
C CYS A 278 -3.63 -6.42 -9.39
N LEU A 279 -4.52 -6.11 -10.35
CA LEU A 279 -5.24 -4.84 -10.37
C LEU A 279 -6.07 -4.65 -9.10
N ALA A 280 -6.77 -5.71 -8.67
CA ALA A 280 -7.50 -5.70 -7.41
C ALA A 280 -6.56 -5.51 -6.20
N LEU A 281 -5.41 -6.20 -6.16
CA LEU A 281 -4.42 -6.03 -5.08
C LEU A 281 -3.93 -4.58 -4.97
N VAL A 282 -3.53 -3.97 -6.09
CA VAL A 282 -3.06 -2.57 -6.13
C VAL A 282 -4.17 -1.63 -5.67
N LEU A 283 -5.40 -1.79 -6.17
CA LEU A 283 -6.53 -0.94 -5.77
C LEU A 283 -6.90 -1.12 -4.29
N ILE A 284 -6.88 -2.35 -3.78
CA ILE A 284 -7.17 -2.64 -2.37
C ILE A 284 -6.11 -2.02 -1.47
N GLU A 285 -4.82 -2.22 -1.77
CA GLU A 285 -3.73 -1.63 -0.98
C GLU A 285 -3.74 -0.11 -1.03
N GLY A 286 -4.06 0.49 -2.18
CA GLY A 286 -4.19 1.94 -2.31
C GLY A 286 -5.30 2.57 -1.47
N GLU A 287 -6.35 1.80 -1.15
CA GLU A 287 -7.48 2.25 -0.31
C GLU A 287 -7.24 2.03 1.20
N ARG A 288 -6.14 1.37 1.60
CA ARG A 288 -5.85 1.12 3.02
C ARG A 288 -5.42 2.40 3.73
N LYS A 289 -5.94 2.60 4.94
CA LYS A 289 -5.58 3.74 5.80
C LYS A 289 -4.07 3.83 6.05
N GLY A 290 -3.40 2.69 6.27
CA GLY A 290 -1.95 2.64 6.50
C GLY A 290 -1.09 3.03 5.28
N ASN A 291 -1.67 3.06 4.09
CA ASN A 291 -1.01 3.47 2.85
C ASN A 291 -1.42 4.87 2.39
N ALA A 292 -2.35 5.52 3.10
CA ALA A 292 -2.86 6.84 2.73
C ALA A 292 -1.71 7.85 2.62
N TRP A 293 -1.71 8.63 1.54
CA TRP A 293 -0.71 9.65 1.22
C TRP A 293 0.73 9.16 1.01
N GLY A 294 0.98 7.84 1.07
CA GLY A 294 2.25 7.22 0.68
C GLY A 294 2.26 6.82 -0.81
N ALA A 295 3.41 6.34 -1.30
CA ALA A 295 3.56 5.90 -2.70
C ALA A 295 2.55 4.81 -3.12
N ILE A 296 2.18 3.91 -2.20
CA ILE A 296 1.18 2.85 -2.45
C ILE A 296 -0.25 3.40 -2.50
N GLY A 297 -0.52 4.53 -1.82
CA GLY A 297 -1.84 5.17 -1.76
C GLY A 297 -2.35 5.75 -3.08
N PHE A 298 -1.59 5.64 -4.17
CA PHE A 298 -1.95 6.12 -5.51
C PHE A 298 -2.09 4.97 -6.51
N PRO A 299 -3.12 4.11 -6.37
CA PRO A 299 -3.19 2.86 -7.12
C PRO A 299 -3.38 3.05 -8.63
N THR A 300 -4.06 4.12 -9.06
CA THR A 300 -4.23 4.43 -10.49
C THR A 300 -2.90 4.75 -11.18
N ILE A 301 -1.93 5.34 -10.46
CA ILE A 301 -0.59 5.62 -11.03
C ILE A 301 0.10 4.31 -11.34
N TRP A 302 0.14 3.39 -10.36
CA TRP A 302 0.75 2.07 -10.52
C TRP A 302 0.09 1.26 -11.65
N ALA A 303 -1.24 1.16 -11.64
CA ALA A 303 -1.97 0.41 -12.65
C ALA A 303 -1.88 1.02 -14.06
N THR A 304 -1.85 2.35 -14.19
CA THR A 304 -1.67 3.03 -15.50
C THR A 304 -0.25 2.86 -16.02
N SER A 305 0.74 2.71 -15.13
CA SER A 305 2.13 2.51 -15.53
C SER A 305 2.33 1.19 -16.29
N TRP A 306 1.47 0.18 -16.07
CA TRP A 306 1.49 -1.10 -16.80
C TRP A 306 1.25 -0.97 -18.30
N VAL A 307 0.67 0.15 -18.76
CA VAL A 307 0.44 0.42 -20.19
C VAL A 307 1.74 0.79 -20.90
N PHE A 308 2.66 1.45 -20.20
CA PHE A 308 3.86 2.04 -20.78
C PHE A 308 5.15 1.32 -20.36
N ILE A 309 5.10 0.62 -19.22
CA ILE A 309 6.20 -0.12 -18.65
C ILE A 309 5.70 -1.55 -18.42
N PRO A 310 6.50 -2.57 -18.75
CA PRO A 310 6.05 -3.96 -18.60
C PRO A 310 5.52 -4.26 -17.20
N PHE A 311 4.37 -4.93 -17.14
CA PHE A 311 3.67 -5.25 -15.90
C PHE A 311 4.53 -6.07 -14.94
N GLY A 312 5.30 -7.02 -15.49
CA GLY A 312 6.28 -7.86 -14.79
C GLY A 312 7.51 -7.12 -14.29
N PHE A 313 7.69 -5.85 -14.63
CA PHE A 313 8.64 -4.96 -13.97
C PHE A 313 7.97 -4.07 -12.92
N VAL A 314 6.84 -3.45 -13.28
CA VAL A 314 6.14 -2.51 -12.39
C VAL A 314 5.59 -3.18 -11.14
N GLN A 315 5.02 -4.39 -11.26
CA GLN A 315 4.44 -5.11 -10.12
C GLN A 315 5.51 -5.47 -9.06
N PRO A 316 6.69 -6.04 -9.42
CA PRO A 316 7.77 -6.22 -8.45
C PRO A 316 8.25 -4.92 -7.80
N VAL A 317 8.32 -3.82 -8.54
CA VAL A 317 8.68 -2.50 -7.98
C VAL A 317 7.62 -2.03 -6.99
N HIS A 318 6.34 -2.14 -7.32
CA HIS A 318 5.23 -1.83 -6.41
C HIS A 318 5.35 -2.62 -5.11
N ASP A 319 5.54 -3.94 -5.21
CA ASP A 319 5.63 -4.84 -4.07
C ASP A 319 6.87 -4.54 -3.20
N LEU A 320 8.00 -4.22 -3.84
CA LEU A 320 9.23 -3.81 -3.16
C LEU A 320 9.08 -2.47 -2.43
N VAL A 321 8.50 -1.48 -3.09
CA VAL A 321 8.19 -0.15 -2.50
C VAL A 321 7.24 -0.31 -1.31
N HIS A 322 6.27 -1.23 -1.40
CA HIS A 322 5.39 -1.55 -0.29
C HIS A 322 6.18 -2.06 0.91
N VAL A 323 6.99 -3.11 0.74
CA VAL A 323 7.78 -3.69 1.85
C VAL A 323 8.79 -2.71 2.42
N LEU A 324 9.38 -1.83 1.60
CA LEU A 324 10.37 -0.85 2.05
C LEU A 324 9.75 0.31 2.81
N PHE A 325 8.64 0.88 2.30
CA PHE A 325 8.19 2.21 2.71
C PHE A 325 6.79 2.24 3.32
N SER A 326 5.91 1.27 3.01
CA SER A 326 4.57 1.22 3.62
C SER A 326 4.66 0.98 5.13
N SER A 327 3.75 1.58 5.90
CA SER A 327 3.57 1.23 7.32
C SER A 327 3.18 -0.24 7.49
N LEU A 328 2.36 -0.77 6.58
CA LEU A 328 1.91 -2.16 6.55
C LEU A 328 3.06 -3.11 6.18
N GLY A 329 3.90 -2.71 5.22
CA GLY A 329 5.11 -3.46 4.84
C GLY A 329 6.22 -3.46 5.91
N ARG A 330 6.16 -2.52 6.86
CA ARG A 330 7.12 -2.38 7.97
C ARG A 330 6.65 -2.98 9.28
N THR A 331 5.42 -3.49 9.34
CA THR A 331 4.82 -3.88 10.61
C THR A 331 5.58 -5.04 11.28
N LYS A 332 5.96 -4.85 12.54
CA LYS A 332 6.58 -5.89 13.39
C LYS A 332 5.52 -6.46 14.33
N GLY A 333 5.26 -7.76 14.23
CA GLY A 333 4.21 -8.42 15.02
C GLY A 333 2.85 -8.36 14.36
N ARG A 334 1.77 -8.49 15.16
CA ARG A 334 0.40 -8.55 14.66
C ARG A 334 0.03 -7.30 13.86
N ALA A 335 -0.51 -7.50 12.66
CA ALA A 335 -0.97 -6.40 11.82
C ALA A 335 -2.12 -5.64 12.50
N ASP A 336 -2.09 -4.31 12.40
CA ASP A 336 -3.12 -3.45 12.96
C ASP A 336 -4.37 -3.42 12.06
N ALA A 337 -5.51 -3.85 12.62
CA ALA A 337 -6.81 -3.84 11.95
C ALA A 337 -7.24 -2.44 11.48
N ASN A 338 -6.84 -1.37 12.18
CA ASN A 338 -7.12 0.00 11.75
C ASN A 338 -6.26 0.38 10.54
N ALA A 339 -4.97 0.05 10.56
CA ALA A 339 -4.06 0.32 9.44
C ALA A 339 -4.48 -0.42 8.16
N ILE A 340 -4.94 -1.68 8.26
CA ILE A 340 -5.42 -2.44 7.09
C ILE A 340 -6.86 -2.09 6.66
N SER A 341 -7.58 -1.30 7.46
CA SER A 341 -8.96 -0.89 7.18
C SER A 341 -9.04 -0.04 5.91
N VAL A 342 -10.20 -0.09 5.25
CA VAL A 342 -10.49 0.58 3.97
C VAL A 342 -11.80 1.36 4.05
N ASN A 343 -12.05 2.23 3.08
CA ASN A 343 -13.38 2.81 2.92
C ASN A 343 -14.37 1.73 2.45
N ALA A 344 -15.27 1.33 3.34
CA ALA A 344 -16.19 0.20 3.08
C ALA A 344 -17.09 0.41 1.85
N LYS A 345 -17.55 1.65 1.60
CA LYS A 345 -18.37 1.99 0.43
C LYS A 345 -17.59 1.83 -0.87
N ARG A 346 -16.38 2.39 -0.93
CA ARG A 346 -15.51 2.22 -2.09
C ARG A 346 -15.18 0.75 -2.31
N MET A 347 -14.85 0.03 -1.23
CA MET A 347 -14.47 -1.37 -1.34
C MET A 347 -15.62 -2.24 -1.87
N VAL A 348 -16.84 -2.11 -1.33
CA VAL A 348 -17.98 -2.93 -1.77
C VAL A 348 -18.43 -2.61 -3.20
N LEU A 349 -18.15 -1.40 -3.70
CA LEU A 349 -18.45 -0.99 -5.09
C LEU A 349 -17.33 -1.37 -6.07
N LEU A 350 -16.14 -1.73 -5.58
CA LEU A 350 -14.99 -2.05 -6.42
C LEU A 350 -15.26 -3.19 -7.43
N PRO A 351 -15.98 -4.28 -7.09
CA PRO A 351 -16.40 -5.29 -8.07
C PRO A 351 -17.13 -4.72 -9.29
N VAL A 352 -18.04 -3.76 -9.08
CA VAL A 352 -18.78 -3.12 -10.16
C VAL A 352 -17.85 -2.23 -10.98
N SER A 353 -16.97 -1.48 -10.32
CA SER A 353 -15.97 -0.64 -11.00
C SER A 353 -14.98 -1.44 -11.85
N LEU A 354 -14.50 -2.58 -11.34
CA LEU A 354 -13.66 -3.52 -12.10
C LEU A 354 -14.44 -4.13 -13.27
N THR A 355 -15.73 -4.40 -13.08
CA THR A 355 -16.58 -4.92 -14.15
C THR A 355 -16.70 -3.93 -15.31
N LEU A 356 -16.99 -2.66 -14.99
CA LEU A 356 -17.15 -1.60 -15.99
C LEU A 356 -15.83 -1.16 -16.62
N GLY A 357 -14.77 -1.05 -15.81
CA GLY A 357 -13.48 -0.51 -16.23
C GLY A 357 -12.53 -1.52 -16.86
N TYR A 358 -12.68 -2.80 -16.54
CA TYR A 358 -11.75 -3.85 -17.00
C TYR A 358 -12.46 -5.05 -17.63
N ILE A 359 -13.39 -5.70 -16.92
CA ILE A 359 -13.94 -7.00 -17.37
C ILE A 359 -14.74 -6.85 -18.67
N ILE A 360 -15.73 -5.94 -18.71
CA ILE A 360 -16.54 -5.70 -19.92
C ILE A 360 -15.64 -5.26 -21.08
N PRO A 361 -14.77 -4.23 -20.94
CA PRO A 361 -13.82 -3.87 -21.98
C PRO A 361 -12.99 -5.03 -22.51
N SER A 362 -12.49 -5.92 -21.62
CA SER A 362 -11.72 -7.12 -22.02
C SER A 362 -12.52 -8.09 -22.89
N PHE A 363 -13.83 -8.24 -22.66
CA PHE A 363 -14.68 -9.03 -23.56
C PHE A 363 -14.97 -8.30 -24.88
N VAL A 364 -15.18 -6.99 -24.83
CA VAL A 364 -15.51 -6.16 -26.00
C VAL A 364 -14.36 -6.14 -27.01
N ILE A 365 -13.11 -6.10 -26.55
CA ILE A 365 -11.95 -6.17 -27.45
C ILE A 365 -11.75 -7.56 -28.06
N CYS A 366 -12.39 -8.60 -27.56
CA CYS A 366 -12.32 -9.95 -28.13
C CYS A 366 -13.47 -10.25 -29.10
N LEU A 367 -14.31 -9.25 -29.42
CA LEU A 367 -15.38 -9.42 -30.41
C LEU A 367 -14.79 -9.67 -31.81
N PRO A 368 -15.34 -10.61 -32.59
CA PRO A 368 -14.85 -10.91 -33.93
C PRO A 368 -14.92 -9.72 -34.88
N SER A 369 -13.84 -9.51 -35.63
CA SER A 369 -13.76 -8.54 -36.72
C SER A 369 -13.48 -9.24 -38.05
N PRO A 370 -14.24 -8.92 -39.12
CA PRO A 370 -15.17 -7.81 -39.24
C PRO A 370 -16.63 -8.17 -38.93
N GLU A 371 -16.91 -9.42 -38.50
CA GLU A 371 -18.27 -9.96 -38.42
C GLU A 371 -19.17 -9.24 -37.40
N VAL A 372 -18.61 -8.83 -36.26
CA VAL A 372 -19.34 -8.15 -35.19
C VAL A 372 -18.95 -6.68 -35.09
N VAL A 373 -17.66 -6.37 -35.19
CA VAL A 373 -17.14 -4.99 -35.18
C VAL A 373 -16.21 -4.77 -36.38
N SER A 374 -16.23 -3.56 -36.96
CA SER A 374 -15.33 -3.24 -38.06
C SER A 374 -13.87 -3.22 -37.59
N TYR A 375 -12.89 -3.52 -38.46
CA TYR A 375 -11.47 -3.43 -38.12
C TYR A 375 -11.06 -2.05 -37.57
N HIS A 376 -11.68 -0.98 -38.09
CA HIS A 376 -11.44 0.37 -37.61
C HIS A 376 -11.95 0.57 -36.17
N SER A 377 -13.17 0.10 -35.88
CA SER A 377 -13.75 0.16 -34.54
C SER A 377 -12.97 -0.73 -33.56
N HIS A 378 -12.51 -1.91 -33.99
CA HIS A 378 -11.77 -2.85 -33.16
C HIS A 378 -10.45 -2.27 -32.66
N GLN A 379 -9.67 -1.64 -33.55
CA GLN A 379 -8.44 -0.92 -33.14
C GLN A 379 -8.75 0.20 -32.15
N GLY A 380 -9.84 0.95 -32.35
CA GLY A 380 -10.28 1.99 -31.39
C GLY A 380 -10.66 1.44 -30.02
N LEU A 381 -11.37 0.31 -29.98
CA LEU A 381 -11.72 -0.39 -28.73
C LEU A 381 -10.46 -0.91 -28.01
N LEU A 382 -9.49 -1.42 -28.78
CA LEU A 382 -8.23 -1.92 -28.24
C LEU A 382 -7.40 -0.81 -27.58
N ILE A 383 -7.34 0.37 -28.20
CA ILE A 383 -6.74 1.56 -27.59
C ILE A 383 -7.50 2.00 -26.35
N ALA A 384 -8.84 2.05 -26.41
CA ALA A 384 -9.64 2.43 -25.25
C ALA A 384 -9.42 1.49 -24.06
N TRP A 385 -9.26 0.18 -24.33
CA TRP A 385 -8.97 -0.82 -23.31
C TRP A 385 -7.64 -0.61 -22.59
N GLN A 386 -6.60 -0.06 -23.24
CA GLN A 386 -5.32 0.22 -22.59
C GLN A 386 -5.49 1.09 -21.34
N PHE A 387 -6.51 1.96 -21.32
CA PHE A 387 -6.81 2.83 -20.19
C PHE A 387 -7.73 2.20 -19.12
N PHE A 388 -7.79 0.85 -19.03
CA PHE A 388 -8.66 0.12 -18.10
C PHE A 388 -8.56 0.60 -16.65
N ALA A 389 -7.35 0.96 -16.19
CA ALA A 389 -7.11 1.47 -14.84
C ALA A 389 -7.81 2.82 -14.61
N ILE A 390 -7.78 3.70 -15.62
CA ILE A 390 -8.44 5.00 -15.59
C ILE A 390 -9.96 4.81 -15.63
N TRP A 391 -10.47 3.93 -16.50
CA TRP A 391 -11.90 3.62 -16.55
C TRP A 391 -12.43 3.02 -15.24
N THR A 392 -11.62 2.18 -14.59
CA THR A 392 -11.93 1.64 -13.26
C THR A 392 -12.01 2.76 -12.22
N ALA A 393 -11.05 3.69 -12.22
CA ALA A 393 -11.04 4.83 -11.31
C ALA A 393 -12.22 5.81 -11.56
N ILE A 394 -12.56 6.08 -12.82
CA ILE A 394 -13.73 6.89 -13.20
C ILE A 394 -15.02 6.22 -12.73
N SER A 395 -15.16 4.91 -12.98
CA SER A 395 -16.32 4.14 -12.53
C SER A 395 -16.46 4.17 -11.02
N GLN A 396 -15.35 4.00 -10.30
CA GLN A 396 -15.30 4.06 -8.84
C GLN A 396 -15.73 5.43 -8.30
N PHE A 397 -15.24 6.51 -8.93
CA PHE A 397 -15.60 7.88 -8.58
C PHE A 397 -17.10 8.13 -8.77
N ILE A 398 -17.63 7.76 -9.94
CA ILE A 398 -19.05 7.94 -10.28
C ILE A 398 -19.93 7.13 -9.31
N LEU A 399 -19.66 5.84 -9.15
CA LEU A 399 -20.46 4.94 -8.31
C LEU A 399 -20.47 5.39 -6.84
N THR A 400 -19.33 5.83 -6.31
CA THR A 400 -19.25 6.30 -4.91
C THR A 400 -20.10 7.57 -4.68
N ARG A 401 -20.34 8.38 -5.71
CA ARG A 401 -21.19 9.57 -5.65
C ARG A 401 -22.68 9.27 -5.88
N LEU A 402 -22.98 8.37 -6.81
CA LEU A 402 -24.35 8.07 -7.21
C LEU A 402 -25.05 7.07 -6.27
N VAL A 403 -24.33 6.10 -5.71
CA VAL A 403 -24.93 5.09 -4.82
C VAL A 403 -25.12 5.69 -3.43
N PRO A 404 -26.36 5.77 -2.89
CA PRO A 404 -26.59 6.38 -1.59
C PRO A 404 -26.16 5.47 -0.42
N ASP A 405 -25.80 6.08 0.71
CA ASP A 405 -25.24 5.35 1.86
C ASP A 405 -26.24 4.40 2.53
N ASN A 406 -27.55 4.62 2.37
CA ASN A 406 -28.57 3.70 2.88
C ASN A 406 -28.50 2.31 2.21
N ILE A 407 -28.22 2.23 0.91
CA ILE A 407 -28.03 0.98 0.17
C ILE A 407 -26.78 0.28 0.72
N ILE A 408 -25.68 1.01 0.86
CA ILE A 408 -24.41 0.48 1.37
C ILE A 408 -24.56 -0.03 2.81
N ASN A 409 -25.25 0.72 3.67
CA ASN A 409 -25.52 0.31 5.05
C ASN A 409 -26.40 -0.93 5.10
N ARG A 410 -27.38 -1.08 4.20
CA ARG A 410 -28.19 -2.30 4.12
C ARG A 410 -27.38 -3.51 3.67
N LEU A 411 -26.47 -3.33 2.70
CA LEU A 411 -25.62 -4.39 2.18
C LEU A 411 -24.56 -4.87 3.19
N LEU A 412 -23.96 -3.93 3.92
CA LEU A 412 -22.86 -4.22 4.85
C LEU A 412 -23.32 -4.44 6.30
N GLY A 413 -24.61 -4.28 6.58
CA GLY A 413 -25.20 -4.39 7.91
C GLY A 413 -25.47 -3.02 8.56
N ALA A 414 -26.75 -2.72 8.81
CA ALA A 414 -27.14 -1.50 9.49
C ALA A 414 -26.75 -1.57 10.98
N GLY A 415 -26.14 -0.52 11.51
CA GLY A 415 -25.65 -0.48 12.89
C GLY A 415 -24.31 -1.17 13.14
N GLU A 416 -23.72 -1.84 12.14
CA GLU A 416 -22.40 -2.47 12.27
C GLU A 416 -21.28 -1.44 12.40
N THR A 417 -20.19 -1.83 13.09
CA THR A 417 -19.01 -0.98 13.26
C THR A 417 -18.32 -0.69 11.92
N PRO A 418 -17.64 0.46 11.76
CA PRO A 418 -16.90 0.77 10.53
C PRO A 418 -15.90 -0.32 10.13
N GLN A 419 -15.22 -0.91 11.12
CA GLN A 419 -14.26 -1.99 10.93
C GLN A 419 -14.93 -3.25 10.38
N ARG A 420 -16.07 -3.66 10.94
CA ARG A 420 -16.82 -4.84 10.46
C ARG A 420 -17.41 -4.64 9.08
N LYS A 421 -17.86 -3.42 8.75
CA LYS A 421 -18.27 -3.04 7.39
C LYS A 421 -17.10 -3.13 6.42
N ALA A 422 -15.92 -2.64 6.79
CA ALA A 422 -14.71 -2.73 5.97
C ALA A 422 -14.30 -4.19 5.72
N ALA A 423 -14.27 -5.03 6.77
CA ALA A 423 -13.96 -6.45 6.65
C ALA A 423 -14.96 -7.19 5.73
N THR A 424 -16.25 -6.89 5.88
CA THR A 424 -17.31 -7.48 5.03
C THR A 424 -17.17 -7.05 3.58
N ALA A 425 -16.91 -5.76 3.34
CA ALA A 425 -16.69 -5.23 1.99
C ALA A 425 -15.46 -5.86 1.32
N LEU A 426 -14.32 -5.95 2.04
CA LEU A 426 -13.11 -6.64 1.56
C LEU A 426 -13.41 -8.08 1.17
N ARG A 427 -14.10 -8.83 2.03
CA ARG A 427 -14.47 -10.23 1.76
C ARG A 427 -15.29 -10.38 0.48
N TYR A 428 -16.28 -9.51 0.26
CA TYR A 428 -17.06 -9.53 -0.99
C TYR A 428 -16.20 -9.23 -2.21
N THR A 429 -15.32 -8.24 -2.11
CA THR A 429 -14.42 -7.88 -3.20
C THR A 429 -13.43 -8.98 -3.54
N TYR A 430 -12.74 -9.55 -2.54
CA TYR A 430 -11.84 -10.67 -2.75
C TYR A 430 -12.57 -11.87 -3.38
N ASN A 431 -13.73 -12.25 -2.83
CA ASN A 431 -14.49 -13.38 -3.37
C ASN A 431 -14.90 -13.15 -4.82
N PHE A 432 -15.38 -11.96 -5.16
CA PHE A 432 -15.74 -11.62 -6.54
C PHE A 432 -14.54 -11.80 -7.49
N VAL A 433 -13.40 -11.18 -7.15
CA VAL A 433 -12.23 -11.24 -8.02
C VAL A 433 -11.66 -12.66 -8.11
N LEU A 434 -11.61 -13.40 -6.99
CA LEU A 434 -11.18 -14.80 -6.96
C LEU A 434 -12.07 -15.71 -7.81
N VAL A 435 -13.39 -15.47 -7.83
CA VAL A 435 -14.30 -16.23 -8.71
C VAL A 435 -13.99 -15.95 -10.18
N VAL A 436 -13.84 -14.67 -10.57
CA VAL A 436 -13.54 -14.32 -11.97
C VAL A 436 -12.17 -14.85 -12.40
N THR A 437 -11.12 -14.66 -11.59
CA THR A 437 -9.79 -15.21 -11.86
C THR A 437 -9.80 -16.73 -11.89
N GLY A 438 -10.51 -17.37 -10.96
CA GLY A 438 -10.67 -18.82 -10.90
C GLY A 438 -11.37 -19.39 -12.14
N LEU A 439 -12.36 -18.69 -12.70
CA LEU A 439 -13.01 -19.10 -13.96
C LEU A 439 -12.02 -19.06 -15.14
N THR A 440 -11.27 -17.97 -15.30
CA THR A 440 -10.25 -17.87 -16.36
C THR A 440 -9.15 -18.93 -16.19
N HIS A 441 -8.67 -19.17 -14.97
CA HIS A 441 -7.65 -20.18 -14.70
C HIS A 441 -8.16 -21.61 -14.90
N SER A 442 -9.39 -21.88 -14.49
CA SER A 442 -10.02 -23.20 -14.68
C SER A 442 -10.18 -23.55 -16.17
N LEU A 443 -10.53 -22.57 -17.01
CA LEU A 443 -10.58 -22.76 -18.47
C LEU A 443 -9.22 -23.24 -19.00
N ILE A 444 -8.14 -22.63 -18.53
CA ILE A 444 -6.77 -22.97 -18.92
C ILE A 444 -6.38 -24.36 -18.43
N LEU A 445 -6.66 -24.69 -17.17
CA LEU A 445 -6.42 -26.03 -16.63
C LEU A 445 -7.17 -27.09 -17.43
N ILE A 446 -8.42 -26.82 -17.82
CA ILE A 446 -9.21 -27.74 -18.65
C ILE A 446 -8.52 -27.97 -20.00
N VAL A 447 -8.08 -26.91 -20.68
CA VAL A 447 -7.38 -27.02 -21.97
C VAL A 447 -6.09 -27.82 -21.83
N VAL A 448 -5.27 -27.53 -20.82
CA VAL A 448 -3.99 -28.23 -20.59
C VAL A 448 -4.20 -29.69 -20.22
N LEU A 449 -5.12 -30.00 -19.29
CA LEU A 449 -5.36 -31.37 -18.84
C LEU A 449 -6.04 -32.24 -19.90
N ARG A 450 -6.86 -31.63 -20.78
CA ARG A 450 -7.53 -32.32 -21.88
C ARG A 450 -6.69 -32.39 -23.15
N TYR A 451 -5.55 -31.71 -23.21
CA TYR A 451 -4.70 -31.67 -24.39
C TYR A 451 -4.38 -33.06 -24.98
N PRO A 452 -3.89 -34.05 -24.22
CA PRO A 452 -3.53 -35.37 -24.80
C PRO A 452 -4.73 -36.08 -25.40
N PHE A 453 -5.91 -35.90 -24.79
CA PHE A 453 -7.16 -36.45 -25.31
C PHE A 453 -7.55 -35.74 -26.61
N LEU A 454 -7.59 -34.41 -26.64
CA LEU A 454 -7.95 -33.64 -27.85
C LEU A 454 -6.98 -33.92 -29.01
N GLN A 455 -5.69 -34.04 -28.72
CA GLN A 455 -4.65 -34.34 -29.70
C GLN A 455 -4.86 -35.69 -30.39
N SER A 456 -5.41 -36.68 -29.68
CA SER A 456 -5.71 -38.00 -30.25
C SER A 456 -6.84 -38.00 -31.29
N TYR A 457 -7.75 -37.01 -31.24
CA TYR A 457 -8.88 -36.90 -32.17
C TYR A 457 -8.66 -35.84 -33.26
N SER A 458 -8.02 -34.70 -32.94
CA SER A 458 -7.77 -33.61 -33.90
C SER A 458 -6.34 -33.06 -33.77
N PRO A 459 -5.32 -33.80 -34.26
CA PRO A 459 -3.93 -33.39 -34.13
C PRO A 459 -3.61 -32.07 -34.87
N ALA A 460 -4.25 -31.82 -36.02
CA ALA A 460 -4.03 -30.61 -36.81
C ALA A 460 -4.53 -29.32 -36.14
N THR A 461 -5.63 -29.39 -35.36
CA THR A 461 -6.19 -28.24 -34.65
C THR A 461 -5.51 -27.98 -33.31
N THR A 462 -4.97 -29.03 -32.68
CA THR A 462 -4.46 -28.96 -31.30
C THR A 462 -2.97 -28.67 -31.22
N SER A 463 -2.18 -28.86 -32.26
CA SER A 463 -0.72 -28.63 -32.22
C SER A 463 -0.35 -27.21 -31.75
N GLN A 464 -1.12 -26.20 -32.15
CA GLN A 464 -1.00 -24.79 -31.73
C GLN A 464 -1.42 -24.54 -30.28
N LEU A 465 -2.06 -25.51 -29.62
CA LEU A 465 -2.50 -25.42 -28.22
C LEU A 465 -1.62 -26.27 -27.29
N HIS A 466 -0.46 -26.73 -27.77
CA HIS A 466 0.45 -27.53 -26.95
C HIS A 466 0.87 -26.75 -25.70
N PRO A 467 0.72 -27.30 -24.47
CA PRO A 467 0.96 -26.55 -23.23
C PRO A 467 2.34 -25.89 -23.15
N LEU A 468 3.39 -26.57 -23.63
CA LEU A 468 4.72 -25.97 -23.69
C LEU A 468 4.80 -24.79 -24.67
N LEU A 469 4.07 -24.81 -25.78
CA LEU A 469 4.03 -23.65 -26.69
C LEU A 469 3.37 -22.44 -26.01
N VAL A 470 2.28 -22.70 -25.28
CA VAL A 470 1.45 -21.67 -24.64
C VAL A 470 2.11 -21.09 -23.38
N PHE A 471 2.88 -21.87 -22.62
CA PHE A 471 3.41 -21.47 -21.32
C PHE A 471 4.94 -21.46 -21.19
N GLN A 472 5.70 -21.97 -22.17
CA GLN A 472 7.16 -21.93 -22.10
C GLN A 472 7.70 -20.72 -22.88
N PRO A 473 8.33 -19.75 -22.20
CA PRO A 473 8.93 -18.61 -22.86
C PRO A 473 10.24 -18.97 -23.56
N ILE A 474 10.67 -18.08 -24.45
CA ILE A 474 11.99 -18.17 -25.07
C ILE A 474 13.03 -18.06 -23.95
N SER A 475 14.05 -18.91 -24.00
CA SER A 475 15.15 -18.88 -23.03
C SER A 475 15.74 -17.46 -22.93
N PRO A 476 16.00 -16.93 -21.73
CA PRO A 476 16.58 -15.59 -21.56
C PRO A 476 18.02 -15.50 -22.07
N PHE A 477 18.63 -16.64 -22.40
CA PHE A 477 19.97 -16.75 -22.99
C PHE A 477 19.94 -17.02 -24.50
N SER A 478 18.77 -16.98 -25.13
CA SER A 478 18.67 -17.17 -26.58
C SER A 478 19.26 -15.99 -27.34
N ASN A 479 20.00 -16.28 -28.41
CA ASN A 479 20.46 -15.32 -29.40
C ASN A 479 19.84 -15.58 -30.78
N GLU A 480 18.88 -16.48 -30.88
CA GLU A 480 18.21 -16.83 -32.12
C GLU A 480 17.27 -15.69 -32.52
N LYS A 481 17.50 -15.12 -33.71
CA LYS A 481 16.61 -14.10 -34.28
C LYS A 481 15.30 -14.76 -34.71
N LEU A 482 14.19 -14.15 -34.30
CA LEU A 482 12.87 -14.62 -34.69
C LEU A 482 12.59 -14.29 -36.16
N GLU A 483 11.88 -15.18 -36.84
CA GLU A 483 11.32 -14.92 -38.18
C GLU A 483 9.96 -14.22 -38.11
N ALA A 484 9.27 -14.35 -36.96
CA ALA A 484 7.91 -13.90 -36.72
C ALA A 484 7.83 -13.21 -35.33
N TYR A 485 7.23 -12.01 -35.28
CA TYR A 485 7.19 -11.16 -34.08
C TYR A 485 6.24 -11.69 -32.99
N GLU A 486 5.22 -12.38 -33.44
CA GLU A 486 4.24 -13.19 -32.73
C GLU A 486 4.80 -13.98 -31.55
N ARG A 487 5.81 -14.81 -31.81
CA ARG A 487 6.44 -15.67 -30.81
C ARG A 487 7.17 -14.84 -29.76
N GLY A 488 7.71 -13.69 -30.18
CA GLY A 488 8.32 -12.71 -29.31
C GLY A 488 7.29 -12.05 -28.39
N ILE A 489 6.11 -11.67 -28.89
CA ILE A 489 5.02 -11.11 -28.07
C ILE A 489 4.59 -12.13 -27.01
N LEU A 490 4.37 -13.39 -27.40
CA LEU A 490 3.98 -14.45 -26.47
C LEU A 490 5.02 -14.62 -25.36
N SER A 491 6.30 -14.73 -25.73
CA SER A 491 7.40 -14.84 -24.78
C SER A 491 7.49 -13.64 -23.83
N LEU A 492 7.28 -12.43 -24.34
CA LEU A 492 7.28 -11.21 -23.55
C LEU A 492 6.17 -11.24 -22.51
N LEU A 493 4.92 -11.50 -22.92
CA LEU A 493 3.76 -11.57 -22.02
C LEU A 493 3.86 -12.71 -21.00
N GLN A 494 4.48 -13.83 -21.37
CA GLN A 494 4.80 -14.92 -20.44
C GLN A 494 5.71 -14.44 -19.33
N TYR A 495 6.85 -13.83 -19.65
CA TYR A 495 7.72 -13.26 -18.62
C TYR A 495 7.00 -12.17 -17.81
N ASP A 496 6.26 -11.29 -18.47
CA ASP A 496 5.52 -10.21 -17.83
C ASP A 496 4.59 -10.74 -16.73
N THR A 497 3.82 -11.77 -17.06
CA THR A 497 2.89 -12.42 -16.13
C THR A 497 3.62 -13.18 -15.02
N TYR A 498 4.72 -13.86 -15.34
CA TYR A 498 5.45 -14.69 -14.37
C TYR A 498 6.17 -13.86 -13.32
N PHE A 499 6.85 -12.78 -13.72
CA PHE A 499 7.52 -11.90 -12.78
C PHE A 499 6.52 -11.20 -11.85
N ALA A 500 5.41 -10.69 -12.41
CA ALA A 500 4.35 -10.08 -11.61
C ALA A 500 3.69 -11.08 -10.63
N GLY A 501 3.37 -12.28 -11.09
CA GLY A 501 2.77 -13.31 -10.24
C GLY A 501 3.71 -13.78 -9.14
N ALA A 502 4.98 -14.00 -9.44
CA ALA A 502 5.98 -14.42 -8.46
C ALA A 502 6.20 -13.34 -7.39
N SER A 503 6.33 -12.07 -7.79
CA SER A 503 6.53 -10.96 -6.83
C SER A 503 5.32 -10.80 -5.92
N SER A 504 4.11 -10.78 -6.50
CA SER A 504 2.87 -10.60 -5.75
C SER A 504 2.65 -11.73 -4.75
N LEU A 505 2.97 -12.97 -5.12
CA LEU A 505 2.84 -14.11 -4.22
C LEU A 505 3.85 -14.07 -3.07
N ILE A 506 5.12 -13.76 -3.35
CA ILE A 506 6.16 -13.61 -2.31
C ILE A 506 5.77 -12.48 -1.33
N TRP A 507 5.33 -11.35 -1.88
CA TRP A 507 4.86 -10.21 -1.10
C TRP A 507 3.65 -10.56 -0.22
N ALA A 508 2.64 -11.22 -0.78
CA ALA A 508 1.45 -11.63 -0.05
C ALA A 508 1.78 -12.62 1.08
N LEU A 509 2.65 -13.60 0.83
CA LEU A 509 3.11 -14.57 1.83
C LEU A 509 3.89 -13.90 2.97
N TYR A 510 4.73 -12.91 2.64
CA TYR A 510 5.40 -12.11 3.64
C TYR A 510 4.39 -11.40 4.56
N LEU A 511 3.43 -10.66 3.99
CA LEU A 511 2.41 -9.95 4.78
C LEU A 511 1.52 -10.91 5.58
N TYR A 512 1.20 -12.09 5.03
CA TYR A 512 0.50 -13.14 5.76
C TYR A 512 1.32 -13.66 6.93
N SER A 513 2.64 -13.88 6.76
CA SER A 513 3.52 -14.30 7.87
C SER A 513 3.63 -13.26 8.99
N CYS A 514 3.50 -11.98 8.67
CA CYS A 514 3.41 -10.91 9.67
C CYS A 514 2.09 -10.97 10.46
N ALA A 515 0.97 -11.24 9.79
CA ALA A 515 -0.32 -11.41 10.44
C ALA A 515 -0.42 -12.71 11.25
N LYS A 516 0.26 -13.78 10.82
CA LYS A 516 0.27 -15.10 11.44
C LYS A 516 1.70 -15.58 11.74
N PRO A 517 2.31 -15.11 12.85
CA PRO A 517 3.72 -15.40 13.16
C PRO A 517 4.04 -16.88 13.43
N ASP A 518 3.03 -17.70 13.71
CA ASP A 518 3.11 -19.16 13.87
C ASP A 518 3.13 -19.92 12.53
N ALA A 519 2.95 -19.22 11.40
CA ALA A 519 3.03 -19.84 10.08
C ALA A 519 4.43 -20.42 9.82
N THR A 520 4.49 -21.73 9.60
CA THR A 520 5.74 -22.42 9.23
C THR A 520 6.06 -22.22 7.76
N PHE A 521 7.35 -22.29 7.40
CA PHE A 521 7.78 -22.23 6.00
C PHE A 521 7.07 -23.29 5.13
N ALA A 522 6.96 -24.53 5.63
CA ALA A 522 6.23 -25.60 4.94
C ALA A 522 4.74 -25.26 4.74
N GLY A 523 4.10 -24.62 5.73
CA GLY A 523 2.72 -24.15 5.62
C GLY A 523 2.56 -23.04 4.58
N LEU A 524 3.50 -22.10 4.52
CA LEU A 524 3.52 -21.03 3.51
C LEU A 524 3.70 -21.60 2.09
N VAL A 525 4.66 -22.52 1.91
CA VAL A 525 4.90 -23.19 0.62
C VAL A 525 3.68 -24.01 0.20
N GLY A 526 3.12 -24.82 1.10
CA GLY A 526 1.92 -25.61 0.81
C GLY A 526 0.74 -24.74 0.39
N LYS A 527 0.53 -23.61 1.08
CA LYS A 527 -0.50 -22.63 0.73
C LYS A 527 -0.25 -22.00 -0.65
N ALA A 528 0.98 -21.55 -0.90
CA ALA A 528 1.38 -20.97 -2.18
C ALA A 528 1.12 -21.96 -3.33
N THR A 529 1.51 -23.23 -3.16
CA THR A 529 1.29 -24.29 -4.15
C THR A 529 -0.19 -24.55 -4.38
N ILE A 530 -0.98 -24.77 -3.32
CA ILE A 530 -2.41 -25.08 -3.46
C ILE A 530 -3.14 -23.94 -4.19
N PHE A 531 -2.95 -22.70 -3.76
CA PHE A 531 -3.63 -21.58 -4.39
C PHE A 531 -3.13 -21.30 -5.81
N THR A 532 -1.84 -21.49 -6.10
CA THR A 532 -1.33 -21.31 -7.47
C THR A 532 -1.92 -22.35 -8.42
N VAL A 533 -2.07 -23.60 -7.97
CA VAL A 533 -2.73 -24.64 -8.76
C VAL A 533 -4.19 -24.27 -9.04
N LEU A 534 -4.91 -23.73 -8.06
CA LEU A 534 -6.34 -23.44 -8.18
C LEU A 534 -6.66 -22.13 -8.92
N LEU A 535 -5.77 -21.12 -8.85
CA LEU A 535 -6.08 -19.75 -9.23
C LEU A 535 -5.00 -19.08 -10.09
N GLY A 536 -3.85 -19.73 -10.30
CA GLY A 536 -2.64 -19.10 -10.81
C GLY A 536 -1.94 -18.25 -9.75
N PRO A 537 -0.71 -17.75 -10.01
CA PRO A 537 0.13 -17.11 -9.00
C PRO A 537 -0.41 -15.76 -8.50
N CYS A 538 -0.98 -14.93 -9.37
CA CYS A 538 -1.59 -13.66 -8.96
C CYS A 538 -2.89 -13.89 -8.18
N GLY A 539 -3.72 -14.86 -8.64
CA GLY A 539 -4.89 -15.29 -7.90
C GLY A 539 -4.55 -15.90 -6.54
N ALA A 540 -3.41 -16.60 -6.45
CA ALA A 540 -2.88 -17.11 -5.18
C ALA A 540 -2.47 -15.99 -4.23
N ALA A 541 -1.76 -14.97 -4.73
CA ALA A 541 -1.43 -13.78 -3.95
C ALA A 541 -2.69 -13.13 -3.37
N LEU A 542 -3.74 -12.98 -4.20
CA LEU A 542 -5.02 -12.43 -3.79
C LEU A 542 -5.72 -13.29 -2.71
N ALA A 543 -5.69 -14.61 -2.85
CA ALA A 543 -6.25 -15.53 -1.87
C ALA A 543 -5.50 -15.49 -0.51
N VAL A 544 -4.17 -15.41 -0.55
CA VAL A 544 -3.34 -15.24 0.66
C VAL A 544 -3.65 -13.91 1.35
N MET A 545 -3.82 -12.83 0.58
CA MET A 545 -4.18 -11.51 1.12
C MET A 545 -5.59 -11.48 1.73
N LYS A 546 -6.55 -12.20 1.13
CA LYS A 546 -7.88 -12.40 1.73
C LYS A 546 -7.77 -13.07 3.10
N GLU A 547 -7.05 -14.18 3.20
CA GLU A 547 -6.89 -14.90 4.46
C GLU A 547 -6.13 -14.08 5.52
N ARG A 548 -5.13 -13.30 5.10
CA ARG A 548 -4.44 -12.34 5.97
C ARG A 548 -5.47 -11.38 6.57
N ASP A 549 -6.28 -10.74 5.74
CA ASP A 549 -7.27 -9.76 6.19
C ASP A 549 -8.30 -10.38 7.13
N GLU A 550 -8.82 -11.56 6.79
CA GLU A 550 -9.75 -12.30 7.64
C GLU A 550 -9.15 -12.64 9.00
N THR A 551 -7.87 -13.03 9.04
CA THR A 551 -7.14 -13.31 10.30
C THR A 551 -7.02 -12.04 11.15
N VAL A 552 -6.60 -10.93 10.56
CA VAL A 552 -6.39 -9.67 11.30
C VAL A 552 -7.69 -9.10 11.86
N PHE A 553 -8.79 -9.16 11.08
CA PHE A 553 -10.09 -8.70 11.58
C PHE A 553 -10.71 -9.64 12.62
N ALA A 554 -10.45 -10.96 12.55
CA ALA A 554 -10.91 -11.91 13.56
C ALA A 554 -10.21 -11.67 14.91
N ASP A 555 -8.88 -11.53 14.91
CA ASP A 555 -8.08 -11.25 16.11
C ASP A 555 -8.54 -9.96 16.80
N ALA A 556 -8.86 -8.92 16.03
CA ALA A 556 -9.38 -7.66 16.57
C ALA A 556 -10.77 -7.82 17.22
N ALA A 557 -11.65 -8.62 16.61
CA ALA A 557 -12.97 -8.88 17.17
C ALA A 557 -12.91 -9.69 18.48
N GLU A 558 -11.95 -10.63 18.59
CA GLU A 558 -11.74 -11.40 19.83
C GLU A 558 -11.16 -10.54 20.96
N SER A 559 -10.32 -9.55 20.66
CA SER A 559 -9.81 -8.62 21.67
C SER A 559 -10.87 -7.69 22.26
N ASP A 560 -11.95 -7.43 21.53
CA ASP A 560 -13.07 -6.58 21.98
C ASP A 560 -14.08 -7.33 22.87
N ILE A 561 -14.00 -8.67 22.97
CA ILE A 561 -14.87 -9.45 23.86
C ILE A 561 -14.26 -9.46 25.26
N PRO A 562 -14.93 -8.89 26.30
CA PRO A 562 -14.40 -8.91 27.65
C PRO A 562 -14.25 -10.36 28.11
N LYS A 563 -13.01 -10.78 28.39
CA LYS A 563 -12.73 -12.08 29.01
C LYS A 563 -13.49 -12.14 30.33
N LYS A 564 -14.49 -13.02 30.42
CA LYS A 564 -15.11 -13.37 31.70
C LYS A 564 -14.00 -13.85 32.63
N GLN A 565 -13.69 -13.05 33.64
CA GLN A 565 -12.89 -13.52 34.78
C GLN A 565 -13.72 -14.58 35.49
N ASN A 566 -13.25 -15.83 35.43
CA ASN A 566 -13.68 -16.88 36.35
C ASN A 566 -12.86 -16.78 37.63
#